data_AF-A0A2T4NRX2-F1
#
_entry.id   AF-A0A2T4NRX2-F1
#
_cell.length_a   1.000
_cell.length_b   1.000
_cell.length_c   1.000
_cell.angle_alpha   90.00
_cell.angle_beta   90.00
_cell.angle_gamma   90.00
#
_symmetry.space_group_name_H-M   'P 1'
#
loop_
_entity.id
_entity.type
_entity.pdbx_description
1 polymer ?
#
loop_
_entity_poly.entity_id
_entity_poly.type
_entity_poly.pdbx_seq_one_letter_code
_entity_poly.pdbx_strand_id
1 'polypeptide(L)'
;MTCMPTEDVEFHEAIKEVFRRYPEAQSKYALSSLALENEMKIDFSRKVGVSRVEGDSIITEFKDRESVVRMQLCLKWNFDYSECLHWIEAPE
;
A
#
# COMPACT_ATOMS: atom_id res chain seq x y z
N MET A 1 1.95 -15.29 8.73
CA MET A 1 0.54 -15.18 8.29
C MET A 1 0.57 -14.99 6.79
N THR A 2 -0.08 -15.85 6.03
CA THR A 2 0.09 -15.96 4.57
C THR A 2 -1.08 -15.31 3.85
N CYS A 3 -0.84 -14.22 3.14
CA CYS A 3 -1.89 -13.57 2.35
C CYS A 3 -2.03 -14.23 0.98
N MET A 4 -2.34 -15.52 1.02
CA MET A 4 -2.54 -16.31 -0.17
C MET A 4 -4.02 -16.26 -0.58
N PRO A 5 -4.33 -16.32 -1.89
CA PRO A 5 -5.70 -16.39 -2.39
C PRO A 5 -6.54 -17.56 -1.84
N THR A 6 -5.93 -18.48 -1.11
CA THR A 6 -6.57 -19.64 -0.48
C THR A 6 -7.28 -19.32 0.84
N GLU A 7 -6.93 -18.24 1.53
CA GLU A 7 -7.61 -17.83 2.77
C GLU A 7 -8.86 -16.98 2.47
N ASP A 8 -8.75 -16.03 1.52
CA ASP A 8 -9.84 -15.10 1.14
C ASP A 8 -10.32 -15.32 -0.31
N VAL A 9 -10.67 -16.55 -0.67
CA VAL A 9 -10.95 -16.96 -2.07
C VAL A 9 -12.02 -16.08 -2.73
N GLU A 10 -13.16 -15.88 -2.05
CA GLU A 10 -14.29 -15.12 -2.61
C GLU A 10 -13.92 -13.65 -2.90
N PHE A 11 -13.16 -13.03 -1.99
CA PHE A 11 -12.66 -11.67 -2.16
C PHE A 11 -11.71 -11.57 -3.37
N HIS A 12 -10.76 -12.49 -3.49
CA HIS A 12 -9.81 -12.50 -4.61
C HIS A 12 -10.50 -12.75 -5.96
N GLU A 13 -11.51 -13.62 -6.01
CA GLU A 13 -12.30 -13.83 -7.22
C GLU A 13 -13.11 -12.58 -7.62
N ALA A 14 -13.68 -11.87 -6.65
CA ALA A 14 -14.35 -10.60 -6.91
C ALA A 14 -13.39 -9.55 -7.48
N ILE A 15 -12.18 -9.44 -6.95
CA ILE A 15 -11.15 -8.51 -7.47
C ILE A 15 -10.70 -8.89 -8.88
N LYS A 16 -10.51 -10.18 -9.17
CA LYS A 16 -10.19 -10.65 -10.54
C LYS A 16 -11.25 -10.22 -11.54
N GLU A 17 -12.52 -10.31 -11.16
CA GLU A 17 -13.63 -9.89 -12.01
C GLU A 17 -13.60 -8.37 -12.28
N VAL A 18 -13.25 -7.54 -11.28
CA VAL A 18 -13.04 -6.10 -11.49
C VAL A 18 -11.93 -5.86 -12.52
N PHE A 19 -10.78 -6.51 -12.39
CA PHE A 19 -9.67 -6.36 -13.33
C PHE A 19 -10.01 -6.86 -14.75
N ARG A 20 -10.87 -7.87 -14.90
CA ARG A 20 -11.37 -8.31 -16.21
C ARG A 20 -12.22 -7.23 -16.89
N ARG A 21 -12.96 -6.44 -16.10
CA ARG A 21 -13.78 -5.32 -16.61
C ARG A 21 -12.97 -4.08 -16.98
N TYR A 22 -11.81 -3.88 -16.35
CA TYR A 22 -10.92 -2.74 -16.56
C TYR A 22 -9.48 -3.21 -16.88
N PRO A 23 -9.24 -3.79 -18.07
CA PRO A 23 -7.95 -4.38 -18.41
C PRO A 23 -6.78 -3.40 -18.35
N GLU A 24 -7.01 -2.11 -18.64
CA GLU A 24 -6.02 -1.04 -18.53
C GLU A 24 -5.56 -0.75 -17.10
N ALA A 25 -6.31 -1.20 -16.10
CA ALA A 25 -5.95 -1.08 -14.68
C ALA A 25 -5.00 -2.19 -14.23
N GLN A 26 -4.94 -3.33 -14.94
CA GLN A 26 -4.16 -4.51 -14.56
C GLN A 26 -2.64 -4.23 -14.47
N SER A 27 -2.14 -3.29 -15.27
CA SER A 27 -0.72 -2.91 -15.25
C SER A 27 -0.41 -1.73 -14.33
N LYS A 28 -1.43 -1.15 -13.68
CA LYS A 28 -1.30 0.08 -12.88
C LYS A 28 -1.54 -0.16 -11.40
N TYR A 29 -2.33 -1.16 -11.06
CA TYR A 29 -2.74 -1.44 -9.68
C TYR A 29 -2.49 -2.89 -9.33
N ALA A 30 -2.15 -3.13 -8.08
CA ALA A 30 -1.98 -4.45 -7.50
C ALA A 30 -2.66 -4.49 -6.12
N LEU A 31 -3.13 -5.67 -5.72
CA LEU A 31 -3.56 -5.91 -4.35
C LEU A 31 -2.32 -6.14 -3.49
N SER A 32 -2.18 -5.37 -2.40
CA SER A 32 -1.07 -5.48 -1.45
C SER A 32 -1.62 -5.84 -0.07
N SER A 33 -1.05 -6.87 0.55
CA SER A 33 -1.33 -7.21 1.94
C SER A 33 -0.69 -6.22 2.92
N LEU A 34 -1.21 -6.17 4.15
CA LEU A 34 -0.60 -5.50 5.30
C LEU A 34 0.10 -6.46 6.28
N ALA A 35 0.39 -7.70 5.88
CA ALA A 35 0.91 -8.73 6.78
C ALA A 35 2.23 -8.35 7.46
N LEU A 36 3.16 -7.75 6.72
CA LEU A 36 4.45 -7.31 7.27
C LEU A 36 4.26 -6.14 8.24
N GLU A 37 3.42 -5.19 7.88
CA GLU A 37 3.08 -4.03 8.70
C GLU A 37 2.37 -4.46 10.00
N ASN A 38 1.51 -5.48 9.92
CA ASN A 38 0.87 -6.09 11.08
C ASN A 38 1.86 -6.85 11.97
N GLU A 39 2.82 -7.57 11.39
CA GLU A 39 3.89 -8.26 12.13
C GLU A 39 4.77 -7.27 12.90
N MET A 40 5.06 -6.13 12.27
CA MET A 40 5.75 -4.98 12.88
C MET A 40 4.89 -4.20 13.88
N LYS A 41 3.58 -4.53 14.01
CA LYS A 41 2.60 -3.85 14.85
C LYS A 41 2.51 -2.35 14.55
N ILE A 42 2.51 -2.00 13.27
CA ILE A 42 2.35 -0.61 12.83
C ILE A 42 0.93 -0.14 13.14
N ASP A 43 0.83 0.97 13.88
CA ASP A 43 -0.41 1.70 14.09
C ASP A 43 -0.52 2.81 13.04
N PHE A 44 -1.29 2.58 11.98
CA PHE A 44 -1.49 3.54 10.89
C PHE A 44 -2.24 4.81 11.30
N SER A 45 -2.86 4.85 12.48
CA SER A 45 -3.43 6.11 13.01
C SER A 45 -2.33 7.09 13.46
N ARG A 46 -1.14 6.57 13.79
CA ARG A 46 0.01 7.34 14.29
C ARG A 46 1.18 7.37 13.34
N LYS A 47 1.35 6.31 12.54
CA LYS A 47 2.48 6.10 11.65
C LYS A 47 2.07 6.01 10.20
N VAL A 48 3.03 6.31 9.34
CA VAL A 48 2.87 6.15 7.89
C VAL A 48 4.16 5.64 7.27
N GLY A 49 4.03 4.82 6.22
CA GLY A 49 5.17 4.38 5.44
C GLY A 49 5.68 5.51 4.56
N VAL A 50 6.98 5.77 4.58
CA VAL A 50 7.65 6.67 3.63
C VAL A 50 8.63 5.82 2.84
N SER A 51 8.38 5.72 1.54
CA SER A 51 9.12 4.86 0.62
C SER A 51 10.10 5.66 -0.21
N ARG A 52 11.23 5.05 -0.53
CA ARG A 52 12.19 5.54 -1.53
C ARG A 52 12.72 4.38 -2.35
N VAL A 53 13.19 4.70 -3.56
CA VAL A 53 13.86 3.74 -4.44
C VAL A 53 15.36 3.91 -4.29
N GLU A 54 16.05 2.81 -3.96
CA GLU A 54 17.52 2.73 -3.91
C GLU A 54 17.97 1.63 -4.88
N GLY A 55 18.41 2.02 -6.08
CA GLY A 55 18.77 1.06 -7.12
C GLY A 55 17.58 0.23 -7.59
N ASP A 56 17.64 -1.08 -7.39
CA ASP A 56 16.56 -2.05 -7.67
C ASP A 56 15.66 -2.34 -6.46
N SER A 57 15.90 -1.65 -5.34
CA SER A 57 15.24 -1.88 -4.07
C SER A 57 14.25 -0.76 -3.74
N ILE A 58 13.14 -1.14 -3.10
CA ILE A 58 12.19 -0.21 -2.49
C ILE A 58 12.34 -0.33 -0.98
N ILE A 59 12.70 0.78 -0.32
CA ILE A 59 12.83 0.84 1.15
C ILE A 59 11.65 1.64 1.69
N THR A 60 10.90 1.07 2.62
CA THR A 60 9.82 1.75 3.34
C THR A 60 10.18 1.90 4.81
N GLU A 61 10.17 3.14 5.31
CA GLU A 61 10.36 3.45 6.74
C GLU A 61 9.05 3.93 7.35
N PHE A 62 8.68 3.40 8.52
CA PHE A 62 7.46 3.84 9.22
C PHE A 62 7.77 4.98 10.18
N LYS A 63 7.35 6.18 9.81
CA LYS A 63 7.58 7.43 10.56
C LYS A 63 6.30 7.91 11.24
N ASP A 64 6.44 8.72 12.28
CA ASP A 64 5.28 9.35 12.92
C ASP A 64 4.63 10.32 11.93
N ARG A 65 3.31 10.26 11.83
CA ARG A 65 2.54 10.99 10.80
C ARG A 65 2.72 12.50 10.90
N GLU A 66 2.90 13.01 12.11
CA GLU A 66 3.15 14.43 12.39
C GLU A 66 4.54 14.91 11.93
N SER A 67 5.50 13.99 11.81
CA SER A 67 6.88 14.30 11.41
C SER A 67 7.07 14.45 9.89
N VAL A 68 6.06 14.07 9.10
CA VAL A 68 6.16 13.96 7.65
C VAL A 68 5.61 15.24 6.98
N VAL A 69 6.49 15.99 6.29
CA VAL A 69 6.13 17.23 5.58
C VAL A 69 5.50 16.90 4.21
N ARG A 70 4.34 17.51 3.93
CA ARG A 70 3.30 17.06 2.98
C ARG A 70 3.57 17.23 1.46
N MET A 71 4.81 17.29 0.99
CA MET A 71 5.09 17.25 -0.47
C MET A 71 5.30 15.81 -0.92
N GLN A 72 4.22 15.02 -0.97
CA GLN A 72 4.32 13.57 -1.17
C GLN A 72 3.21 13.03 -2.08
N LEU A 73 3.55 12.04 -2.91
CA LEU A 73 2.60 11.27 -3.70
C LEU A 73 2.19 10.02 -2.92
N CYS A 74 0.89 9.75 -2.81
CA CYS A 74 0.40 8.56 -2.14
C CYS A 74 0.56 7.32 -3.03
N LEU A 75 1.22 6.28 -2.51
CA LEU A 75 1.40 4.99 -3.18
C LEU A 75 0.37 3.93 -2.76
N LYS A 76 -0.01 3.92 -1.47
CA LYS A 76 -0.92 2.93 -0.90
C LYS A 76 -1.98 3.65 -0.08
N TRP A 77 -3.22 3.55 -0.52
CA TRP A 77 -4.38 4.06 0.20
C TRP A 77 -4.95 2.98 1.12
N ASN A 78 -5.61 3.41 2.18
CA ASN A 78 -6.56 2.55 2.88
C ASN A 78 -7.76 2.26 1.96
N PHE A 79 -8.58 1.28 2.37
CA PHE A 79 -9.63 0.74 1.50
C PHE A 79 -10.70 1.77 1.08
N ASP A 80 -11.01 2.72 1.94
CA ASP A 80 -12.01 3.77 1.67
C ASP A 80 -11.42 5.04 1.03
N TYR A 81 -10.12 5.03 0.72
CA TYR A 81 -9.37 6.14 0.13
C TYR A 81 -9.40 7.44 0.95
N SER A 82 -9.72 7.36 2.25
CA SER A 82 -9.69 8.54 3.14
C SER A 82 -8.27 8.84 3.64
N GLU A 83 -7.40 7.83 3.68
CA GLU A 83 -6.06 7.95 4.25
C GLU A 83 -4.99 7.28 3.40
N CYS A 84 -3.89 7.98 3.21
CA CYS A 84 -2.69 7.39 2.66
C CYS A 84 -1.90 6.64 3.74
N LEU A 85 -1.59 5.38 3.47
CA LEU A 85 -0.80 4.51 4.33
C LEU A 85 0.69 4.56 3.97
N HIS A 86 1.02 4.73 2.68
CA HIS A 86 2.41 4.79 2.19
C HIS A 86 2.59 5.93 1.20
N TRP A 87 3.64 6.72 1.41
CA TRP A 87 4.02 7.86 0.60
C TRP A 87 5.36 7.64 -0.11
N ILE A 88 5.63 8.46 -1.13
CA ILE A 88 6.99 8.78 -1.59
C ILE A 88 7.23 10.28 -1.44
N GLU A 89 8.47 10.66 -1.19
CA GLU A 89 8.87 12.07 -1.27
C GLU A 89 8.75 12.54 -2.73
N ALA A 90 8.10 13.69 -2.95
CA ALA A 90 8.03 14.28 -4.28
C ALA A 90 9.45 14.74 -4.69
N PRO A 91 9.88 14.48 -5.93
CA PRO A 91 11.11 15.07 -6.44
C PRO A 91 10.99 16.60 -6.44
N GLU A 92 12.07 17.28 -6.07
CA GLU A 92 12.20 18.75 -6.16
C GLU A 92 12.06 19.27 -7.60
#